data_AF-A0A1V9XK28-F1
#
_entry.id   AF-A0A1V9XK28-F1
#
_cell.length_a   1.000
_cell.length_b   1.000
_cell.length_c   1.000
_cell.angle_alpha   90.00
_cell.angle_beta   90.00
_cell.angle_gamma   90.00
#
_symmetry.space_group_name_H-M   'P 1'
#
loop_
_entity.id
_entity.type
_entity.pdbx_description
1 polymer ?
#
loop_
_entity_poly.entity_id
_entity_poly.type
_entity_poly.pdbx_seq_one_letter_code
_entity_poly.pdbx_strand_id
1 'polypeptide(L)'
;MYRSISQSNQSGNFDDTRQQRIARSTCEFEDYFDIDEILMLSERIPVVASKHISRLGFLDPTTDSVDLRKGTRLELPLWLAKNLYNMYSVDIKLPRAFSRFYVNIMRADSSCVDLKRLQPNYYKVGRQLRVMLPAEAQQISELLVTTFKGRFRKIADGAQNAQIEETDRVTAMFDNEERVMFLEGQNVILDLKRWHDKTRRNKIYTADLVVNHRKRKWEANCSEDCNRTSEKIDTEHIFNISG
;
A
#
# COMPACT_ATOMS: atom_id res chain seq x y z
N MET A 1 15.83 2.89 70.96
CA MET A 1 14.53 3.35 70.42
C MET A 1 14.45 2.86 68.97
N TYR A 2 13.84 1.70 68.73
CA TYR A 2 12.52 1.52 68.05
C TYR A 2 12.53 2.06 66.60
N ARG A 3 12.19 1.35 65.51
CA ARG A 3 11.38 0.13 65.24
C ARG A 3 11.81 -0.50 63.90
N SER A 4 11.51 -1.80 63.77
CA SER A 4 11.58 -2.66 62.58
C SER A 4 10.27 -2.63 61.74
N ILE A 5 10.33 -3.22 60.53
CA ILE A 5 9.22 -3.79 59.68
C ILE A 5 8.47 -2.72 58.83
N SER A 6 8.19 -2.86 57.51
CA SER A 6 7.74 -4.01 56.69
C SER A 6 7.96 -3.80 55.17
N GLN A 7 8.04 -4.92 54.43
CA GLN A 7 7.95 -5.06 52.97
C GLN A 7 6.55 -4.74 52.40
N SER A 8 6.47 -4.73 51.05
CA SER A 8 5.30 -4.69 50.12
C SER A 8 4.99 -3.26 49.60
N ASN A 9 4.89 -2.96 48.29
CA ASN A 9 4.58 -3.77 47.11
C ASN A 9 5.33 -3.25 45.87
N GLN A 10 5.90 -4.17 45.09
CA GLN A 10 6.25 -3.93 43.69
C GLN A 10 4.96 -3.97 42.86
N SER A 11 4.32 -2.82 42.65
CA SER A 11 3.34 -2.63 41.57
C SER A 11 4.05 -1.93 40.42
N GLY A 12 4.78 -2.70 39.61
CA GLY A 12 5.52 -2.19 38.46
C GLY A 12 4.61 -1.58 37.39
N ASN A 13 4.82 -0.28 37.12
CA ASN A 13 4.89 0.40 35.81
C ASN A 13 3.91 0.03 34.68
N PHE A 14 2.73 -0.51 34.97
CA PHE A 14 1.73 -0.76 33.93
C PHE A 14 0.97 0.52 33.52
N ASP A 15 0.90 1.51 34.42
CA ASP A 15 0.19 2.78 34.16
C ASP A 15 1.06 3.84 33.45
N ASP A 16 2.38 3.82 33.64
CA ASP A 16 3.29 4.71 32.90
C ASP A 16 3.31 4.41 31.39
N THR A 17 3.19 3.13 31.03
CA THR A 17 3.05 2.72 29.63
C THR A 17 1.68 3.04 29.05
N ARG A 18 0.66 3.34 29.87
CA ARG A 18 -0.64 3.83 29.42
C ARG A 18 -0.64 5.33 29.19
N GLN A 19 -0.08 6.11 30.13
CA GLN A 19 -0.06 7.57 30.05
C GLN A 19 0.83 8.07 28.90
N GLN A 20 1.97 7.42 28.63
CA GLN A 20 2.80 7.75 27.46
C GLN A 20 2.13 7.47 26.10
N ARG A 21 1.08 6.63 26.05
CA ARG A 21 0.35 6.33 24.81
C ARG A 21 -0.76 7.33 24.48
N ILE A 22 -1.14 8.21 25.42
CA ILE A 22 -2.24 9.18 25.27
C ILE A 22 -1.82 10.38 24.39
N ALA A 23 -0.52 10.66 24.25
CA ALA A 23 0.01 11.72 23.41
C ALA A 23 0.40 11.25 21.98
N ARG A 24 -0.28 10.25 21.44
CA ARG A 24 -0.01 9.80 20.06
C ARG A 24 -0.83 10.63 19.09
N SER A 25 -0.14 11.42 18.25
CA SER A 25 -0.71 11.98 17.02
C SER A 25 -1.61 10.93 16.38
N THR A 26 -2.83 11.33 16.09
CA THR A 26 -3.69 10.61 15.17
C THR A 26 -2.86 10.29 13.93
N CYS A 27 -2.74 8.99 13.64
CA CYS A 27 -2.37 8.53 12.31
C CYS A 27 -3.53 8.98 11.42
N GLU A 28 -3.42 10.18 10.86
CA GLU A 28 -4.44 10.73 9.97
C GLU A 28 -4.33 10.00 8.65
N PHE A 29 -5.49 9.57 8.15
CA PHE A 29 -5.60 9.20 6.75
C PHE A 29 -5.31 10.48 5.97
N GLU A 30 -4.41 10.42 4.99
CA GLU A 30 -4.10 11.60 4.19
C GLU A 30 -5.32 11.95 3.33
N ASP A 31 -5.99 10.94 2.77
CA ASP A 31 -7.28 11.08 2.08
C ASP A 31 -8.13 9.79 2.15
N TYR A 32 -9.39 9.90 2.59
CA TYR A 32 -10.32 8.78 2.64
C TYR A 32 -10.62 8.19 1.25
N PHE A 33 -10.57 9.01 0.19
CA PHE A 33 -10.89 8.59 -1.17
C PHE A 33 -9.67 8.18 -2.00
N ASP A 34 -8.44 8.25 -1.45
CA ASP A 34 -7.26 7.76 -2.16
C ASP A 34 -7.28 6.22 -2.22
N ILE A 35 -7.43 5.71 -3.44
CA ILE A 35 -7.43 4.27 -3.72
C ILE A 35 -6.08 3.65 -3.32
N ASP A 36 -4.97 4.35 -3.55
CA ASP A 36 -3.65 3.82 -3.22
C ASP A 36 -3.45 3.74 -1.70
N GLU A 37 -4.04 4.66 -0.94
CA GLU A 37 -4.06 4.60 0.52
C GLU A 37 -4.93 3.43 1.02
N ILE A 38 -6.13 3.24 0.46
CA ILE A 38 -7.00 2.10 0.78
C ILE A 38 -6.28 0.77 0.51
N LEU A 39 -5.60 0.67 -0.64
CA LEU A 39 -4.84 -0.52 -1.01
C LEU A 39 -3.65 -0.73 -0.06
N MET A 40 -2.94 0.33 0.33
CA MET A 40 -1.86 0.24 1.30
C MET A 40 -2.35 -0.21 2.68
N LEU A 41 -3.50 0.28 3.14
CA LEU A 41 -4.09 -0.09 4.42
C LEU A 41 -4.49 -1.57 4.49
N SER A 42 -4.75 -2.20 3.35
CA SER A 42 -5.07 -3.63 3.27
C SER A 42 -3.84 -4.53 3.48
N GLU A 43 -2.64 -3.97 3.51
CA GLU A 43 -1.39 -4.69 3.70
C GLU A 43 -1.30 -5.28 5.12
N ARG A 44 -0.83 -6.54 5.20
CA ARG A 44 -0.78 -7.29 6.45
C ARG A 44 0.48 -6.98 7.23
N ILE A 45 0.34 -6.85 8.55
CA ILE A 45 1.41 -6.50 9.47
C ILE A 45 1.40 -7.47 10.66
N PRO A 46 2.59 -7.88 11.14
CA PRO A 46 2.71 -8.73 12.31
C PRO A 46 2.23 -8.00 13.56
N VAL A 47 1.32 -8.65 14.28
CA VAL A 47 0.76 -8.14 15.52
C VAL A 47 0.70 -9.22 16.59
N VAL A 48 0.66 -8.81 17.86
CA VAL A 48 0.55 -9.70 19.02
C VAL A 48 -0.63 -9.28 19.88
N ALA A 49 -1.53 -10.22 20.17
CA ALA A 49 -2.65 -9.96 21.07
C ALA A 49 -2.15 -9.63 22.49
N SER A 50 -2.41 -8.42 22.98
CA SER A 50 -1.98 -7.98 24.31
C SER A 50 -2.94 -8.44 25.41
N LYS A 51 -4.20 -8.72 25.05
CA LYS A 51 -5.28 -9.15 25.94
C LYS A 51 -5.96 -10.41 25.39
N HIS A 52 -6.71 -11.08 26.24
CA HIS A 52 -7.67 -12.09 25.82
C HIS A 52 -8.86 -11.39 25.16
N ILE A 53 -9.20 -11.76 23.93
CA ILE A 53 -10.30 -11.14 23.18
C ILE A 53 -11.36 -12.19 22.85
N SER A 54 -12.53 -12.04 23.44
CA SER A 54 -13.61 -13.01 23.26
C SER A 54 -14.18 -12.99 21.85
N ARG A 55 -14.59 -14.17 21.35
CA ARG A 55 -15.23 -14.38 20.03
C ARG A 55 -14.40 -13.96 18.81
N LEU A 56 -13.09 -13.81 18.98
CA LEU A 56 -12.16 -13.43 17.91
C LEU A 56 -11.14 -14.52 17.57
N GLY A 57 -11.40 -15.76 17.98
CA GLY A 57 -10.52 -16.89 17.69
C GLY A 57 -10.43 -17.25 16.20
N PHE A 58 -11.45 -16.92 15.39
CA PHE A 58 -11.43 -17.15 13.93
C PHE A 58 -10.30 -16.41 13.19
N LEU A 59 -9.67 -15.40 13.83
CA LEU A 59 -8.52 -14.70 13.27
C LEU A 59 -7.25 -15.56 13.29
N ASP A 60 -7.18 -16.56 14.17
CA ASP A 60 -6.09 -17.50 14.27
C ASP A 60 -6.48 -18.82 13.59
N PRO A 61 -6.03 -19.08 12.36
CA PRO A 61 -6.35 -20.34 11.67
C PRO A 61 -5.67 -21.56 12.33
N THR A 62 -4.78 -21.36 13.30
CA THR A 62 -4.06 -22.45 13.95
C THR A 62 -4.79 -23.04 15.16
N THR A 63 -5.84 -22.36 15.65
CA THR A 63 -6.56 -22.77 16.86
C THR A 63 -8.08 -22.74 16.63
N ASP A 64 -8.78 -23.83 16.95
CA ASP A 64 -10.26 -23.89 16.92
C ASP A 64 -10.94 -23.25 18.15
N SER A 65 -10.22 -22.39 18.88
CA SER A 65 -10.80 -21.71 20.05
C SER A 65 -11.75 -20.62 19.61
N VAL A 66 -12.86 -20.45 20.33
CA VAL A 66 -13.81 -19.34 20.08
C VAL A 66 -13.16 -17.98 20.37
N ASP A 67 -12.26 -17.94 21.35
CA ASP A 67 -11.61 -16.73 21.84
C ASP A 67 -10.15 -16.63 21.38
N LEU A 68 -9.67 -15.39 21.24
CA LEU A 68 -8.27 -15.11 20.93
C LEU A 68 -7.46 -14.97 22.23
N ARG A 69 -6.47 -15.86 22.40
CA ARG A 69 -5.62 -15.86 23.59
C ARG A 69 -4.64 -14.69 23.59
N LYS A 70 -4.30 -14.22 24.79
CA LYS A 70 -3.21 -13.26 24.97
C LYS A 70 -1.89 -13.87 24.50
N GLY A 71 -1.10 -13.11 23.77
CA GLY A 71 0.21 -13.51 23.25
C GLY A 71 0.16 -14.18 21.87
N THR A 72 -1.03 -14.45 21.32
CA THR A 72 -1.15 -14.99 19.96
C THR A 72 -0.58 -14.02 18.94
N ARG A 73 0.26 -14.54 18.03
CA ARG A 73 0.87 -13.77 16.93
C ARG A 73 0.01 -13.93 15.69
N LEU A 74 -0.40 -12.82 15.10
CA LEU A 74 -1.27 -12.77 13.93
C LEU A 74 -0.71 -11.82 12.87
N GLU A 75 -1.17 -11.98 11.65
CA GLU A 75 -0.94 -11.04 10.55
C GLU A 75 -2.27 -10.37 10.20
N LEU A 76 -2.44 -9.11 10.59
CA LEU A 76 -3.68 -8.35 10.39
C LEU A 76 -3.47 -7.21 9.39
N PRO A 77 -4.49 -6.84 8.59
CA PRO A 77 -4.45 -5.63 7.77
C PRO A 77 -4.20 -4.39 8.63
N LEU A 78 -3.43 -3.43 8.11
CA LEU A 78 -3.04 -2.21 8.82
C LEU A 78 -4.26 -1.42 9.34
N TRP A 79 -5.33 -1.30 8.55
CA TRP A 79 -6.56 -0.60 8.99
C TRP A 79 -7.17 -1.24 10.25
N LEU A 80 -7.16 -2.57 10.36
CA LEU A 80 -7.70 -3.28 11.50
C LEU A 80 -6.73 -3.24 12.68
N ALA A 81 -5.44 -3.49 12.42
CA ALA A 81 -4.38 -3.45 13.41
C ALA A 81 -4.35 -2.10 14.14
N LYS A 82 -4.48 -0.98 13.39
CA LYS A 82 -4.58 0.38 13.92
C LYS A 82 -5.73 0.53 14.92
N ASN A 83 -6.92 0.08 14.56
CA ASN A 83 -8.10 0.19 15.42
C ASN A 83 -7.93 -0.63 16.72
N LEU A 84 -7.44 -1.88 16.60
CA LEU A 84 -7.21 -2.75 17.75
C LEU A 84 -6.06 -2.25 18.65
N TYR A 85 -5.07 -1.60 18.05
CA TYR A 85 -3.97 -0.94 18.75
C TYR A 85 -4.47 0.24 19.59
N ASN A 86 -5.32 1.08 19.01
CA ASN A 86 -5.96 2.20 19.72
C ASN A 86 -6.87 1.73 20.86
N MET A 87 -7.49 0.55 20.73
CA MET A 87 -8.26 -0.10 21.79
C MET A 87 -7.40 -0.83 22.83
N TYR A 88 -6.06 -0.77 22.73
CA TYR A 88 -5.12 -1.46 23.60
C TYR A 88 -5.34 -2.99 23.68
N SER A 89 -5.83 -3.58 22.59
CA SER A 89 -6.11 -5.02 22.52
C SER A 89 -4.94 -5.80 21.89
N VAL A 90 -4.15 -5.11 21.08
CA VAL A 90 -3.08 -5.68 20.26
C VAL A 90 -1.87 -4.76 20.31
N ASP A 91 -0.66 -5.31 20.31
CA ASP A 91 0.60 -4.61 20.13
C ASP A 91 1.16 -4.92 18.74
N ILE A 92 1.54 -3.87 18.00
CA ILE A 92 2.12 -3.99 16.66
C ILE A 92 3.60 -4.37 16.75
N LYS A 93 4.05 -5.26 15.87
CA LYS A 93 5.46 -5.62 15.72
C LYS A 93 6.02 -5.01 14.43
N LEU A 94 7.34 -4.84 14.44
CA LEU A 94 8.04 -4.29 13.29
C LEU A 94 8.01 -5.29 12.13
N PRO A 95 7.53 -4.91 10.93
CA PRO A 95 7.53 -5.79 9.78
C PRO A 95 8.93 -6.18 9.33
N ARG A 96 9.01 -7.28 8.55
CA ARG A 96 10.27 -7.78 7.99
C ARG A 96 11.07 -6.72 7.25
N ALA A 97 10.40 -5.85 6.48
CA ALA A 97 11.02 -4.79 5.70
C ALA A 97 11.83 -3.78 6.55
N PHE A 98 11.48 -3.63 7.82
CA PHE A 98 12.12 -2.73 8.77
C PHE A 98 12.97 -3.48 9.82
N SER A 99 13.15 -4.80 9.66
CA SER A 99 14.04 -5.59 10.52
C SER A 99 15.48 -5.09 10.44
N ARG A 100 16.25 -5.23 11.53
CA ARG A 100 17.66 -4.83 11.61
C ARG A 100 18.51 -5.34 10.44
N PHE A 101 18.21 -6.56 9.97
CA PHE A 101 18.86 -7.14 8.79
C PHE A 101 18.65 -6.29 7.54
N TYR A 102 17.39 -5.98 7.20
CA TYR A 102 17.06 -5.15 6.04
C TYR A 102 17.49 -3.71 6.22
N VAL A 103 17.41 -3.15 7.44
CA VAL A 103 17.95 -1.82 7.74
C VAL A 103 19.42 -1.71 7.35
N ASN A 104 20.24 -2.72 7.70
CA ASN A 104 21.66 -2.71 7.37
C ASN A 104 21.91 -2.82 5.87
N ILE A 105 21.16 -3.66 5.16
CA ILE A 105 21.25 -3.79 3.70
C ILE A 105 20.86 -2.48 3.01
N MET A 106 19.73 -1.89 3.42
CA MET A 106 19.22 -0.64 2.85
C MET A 106 20.16 0.54 3.10
N ARG A 107 20.85 0.56 4.25
CA ARG A 107 21.90 1.55 4.56
C ARG A 107 23.17 1.36 3.73
N ALA A 108 23.50 0.12 3.36
CA ALA A 108 24.67 -0.18 2.54
C ALA A 108 24.42 0.17 1.06
N ASP A 109 23.37 -0.39 0.48
CA ASP A 109 22.87 -0.02 -0.84
C ASP A 109 21.37 -0.34 -0.97
N SER A 110 20.56 0.71 -1.02
CA SER A 110 19.12 0.60 -1.20
C SER A 110 18.70 0.20 -2.61
N SER A 111 19.56 0.35 -3.62
CA SER A 111 19.22 0.08 -5.03
C SER A 111 19.19 -1.41 -5.38
N CYS A 112 19.84 -2.26 -4.58
CA CYS A 112 19.90 -3.71 -4.76
C CYS A 112 18.66 -4.44 -4.20
N VAL A 113 17.84 -3.76 -3.40
CA VAL A 113 16.68 -4.37 -2.74
C VAL A 113 15.44 -4.26 -3.63
N ASP A 114 14.76 -5.39 -3.77
CA ASP A 114 13.45 -5.48 -4.41
C ASP A 114 12.36 -5.04 -3.42
N LEU A 115 11.95 -3.77 -3.53
CA LEU A 115 10.89 -3.22 -2.68
C LEU A 115 9.53 -3.80 -3.05
N LYS A 116 9.27 -4.07 -4.33
CA LYS A 116 8.00 -4.63 -4.77
C LYS A 116 7.70 -5.97 -4.12
N ARG A 117 8.71 -6.83 -4.00
CA ARG A 117 8.57 -8.14 -3.33
C ARG A 117 8.63 -8.06 -1.81
N LEU A 118 9.42 -7.13 -1.27
CA LEU A 118 9.60 -6.99 0.17
C LEU A 118 8.37 -6.37 0.84
N GLN A 119 7.89 -5.25 0.29
CA GLN A 119 6.75 -4.48 0.74
C GLN A 119 6.33 -3.51 -0.39
N PRO A 120 5.28 -3.82 -1.18
CA PRO A 120 4.85 -3.00 -2.32
C PRO A 120 4.52 -1.52 -2.03
N ASN A 121 4.22 -1.19 -0.77
CA ASN A 121 3.97 0.17 -0.29
C ASN A 121 4.93 0.54 0.86
N TYR A 122 6.22 0.26 0.69
CA TYR A 122 7.28 0.44 1.67
C TYR A 122 7.26 1.81 2.35
N TYR A 123 7.21 2.89 1.55
CA TYR A 123 7.28 4.25 2.08
C TYR A 123 5.98 4.66 2.78
N LYS A 124 4.82 4.39 2.18
CA LYS A 124 3.50 4.66 2.79
C LYS A 124 3.34 3.91 4.11
N VAL A 125 3.63 2.60 4.15
CA VAL A 125 3.56 1.81 5.39
C VAL A 125 4.56 2.31 6.42
N GLY A 126 5.79 2.66 6.02
CA GLY A 126 6.77 3.23 6.92
C GLY A 126 6.30 4.52 7.62
N ARG A 127 5.59 5.39 6.88
CA ARG A 127 4.97 6.60 7.47
C ARG A 127 3.94 6.24 8.54
N GLN A 128 3.12 5.22 8.29
CA GLN A 128 2.11 4.77 9.25
C GLN A 128 2.72 4.10 10.48
N LEU A 129 3.76 3.26 10.28
CA LEU A 129 4.47 2.60 11.38
C LEU A 129 5.15 3.60 12.31
N ARG A 130 5.69 4.70 11.79
CA ARG A 130 6.29 5.76 12.61
C ARG A 130 5.34 6.30 13.68
N VAL A 131 4.06 6.48 13.33
CA VAL A 131 3.05 6.99 14.26
C VAL A 131 2.67 5.94 15.30
N MET A 132 2.61 4.67 14.90
CA MET A 132 2.21 3.55 15.76
C MET A 132 3.34 3.07 16.69
N LEU A 133 4.60 3.27 16.30
CA LEU A 133 5.80 2.81 17.01
C LEU A 133 6.74 3.99 17.34
N PRO A 134 6.45 4.78 18.40
CA PRO A 134 7.24 5.97 18.74
C PRO A 134 8.71 5.68 19.09
N ALA A 135 9.02 4.49 19.62
CA ALA A 135 10.40 4.15 20.00
C ALA A 135 11.30 3.96 18.77
N GLU A 136 10.75 3.42 17.68
CA GLU A 136 11.43 3.18 16.42
C GLU A 136 11.23 4.33 15.40
N ALA A 137 10.39 5.33 15.73
CA ALA A 137 9.94 6.38 14.82
C ALA A 137 11.09 7.15 14.14
N GLN A 138 12.11 7.53 14.90
CA GLN A 138 13.26 8.25 14.36
C GLN A 138 14.06 7.37 13.39
N GLN A 139 14.36 6.13 13.79
CA GLN A 139 15.09 5.17 12.97
C GLN A 139 14.37 4.90 11.64
N ILE A 140 13.04 4.70 11.69
CA ILE A 140 12.22 4.49 10.49
C ILE A 140 12.27 5.73 9.59
N SER A 141 12.10 6.94 10.16
CA SER A 141 12.13 8.19 9.38
C SER A 141 13.45 8.37 8.63
N GLU A 142 14.57 8.20 9.32
CA GLU A 142 15.90 8.31 8.74
C GLU A 142 16.13 7.26 7.65
N LEU A 143 15.65 6.02 7.87
CA LEU A 143 15.76 4.94 6.90
C LEU A 143 14.97 5.24 5.63
N LEU A 144 13.72 5.71 5.74
CA LEU A 144 12.89 6.04 4.58
C LEU A 144 13.56 7.12 3.71
N VAL A 145 14.06 8.19 4.34
CA VAL A 145 14.72 9.29 3.63
C VAL A 145 16.03 8.84 2.98
N THR A 146 16.87 8.10 3.70
CA THR A 146 18.16 7.61 3.16
C THR A 146 17.96 6.62 2.02
N THR A 147 16.97 5.73 2.15
CA THR A 147 16.56 4.79 1.10
C THR A 147 16.15 5.52 -0.17
N PHE A 148 15.21 6.47 -0.05
CA PHE A 148 14.71 7.21 -1.20
C PHE A 148 15.81 8.02 -1.88
N LYS A 149 16.67 8.69 -1.11
CA LYS A 149 17.84 9.42 -1.64
C LYS A 149 18.77 8.51 -2.43
N GLY A 150 19.08 7.32 -1.93
CA GLY A 150 19.95 6.36 -2.62
C GLY A 150 19.38 5.86 -3.95
N ARG A 151 18.05 5.71 -4.04
CA ARG A 151 17.35 5.18 -5.22
C ARG A 151 16.93 6.27 -6.22
N PHE A 152 16.82 7.51 -5.77
CA PHE A 152 16.34 8.65 -6.57
C PHE A 152 17.06 8.78 -7.92
N ARG A 153 18.40 8.67 -7.94
CA ARG A 153 19.18 8.78 -9.17
C ARG A 153 18.79 7.70 -10.19
N LYS A 154 18.67 6.44 -9.75
CA LYS A 154 18.27 5.32 -10.60
C LYS A 154 16.86 5.51 -11.17
N ILE A 155 15.94 6.05 -10.36
CA ILE A 155 14.56 6.34 -10.78
C ILE A 155 14.56 7.46 -11.83
N ALA A 156 15.23 8.58 -11.55
CA ALA A 156 15.28 9.74 -12.44
C ALA A 156 16.00 9.45 -13.76
N ASP A 157 17.18 8.81 -13.70
CA ASP A 157 17.95 8.40 -14.89
C ASP A 157 17.13 7.40 -15.72
N GLY A 158 16.46 6.45 -15.05
CA GLY A 158 15.55 5.51 -15.70
C GLY A 158 14.39 6.21 -16.40
N ALA A 159 13.73 7.16 -15.74
CA ALA A 159 12.57 7.86 -16.30
C ALA A 159 12.92 8.67 -17.56
N GLN A 160 14.15 9.20 -17.65
CA GLN A 160 14.59 9.99 -18.80
C GLN A 160 15.07 9.15 -19.97
N ASN A 161 15.69 8.00 -19.69
CA ASN A 161 16.43 7.23 -20.68
C ASN A 161 15.77 5.91 -21.09
N ALA A 162 14.90 5.33 -20.25
CA ALA A 162 14.26 4.06 -20.56
C ALA A 162 13.30 4.19 -21.74
N GLN A 163 13.37 3.22 -22.65
CA GLN A 163 12.35 3.07 -23.69
C GLN A 163 11.06 2.49 -23.09
N ILE A 164 9.93 2.74 -23.76
CA ILE A 164 8.61 2.28 -23.30
C ILE A 164 8.61 0.76 -23.07
N GLU A 165 9.23 0.00 -23.99
CA GLU A 165 9.35 -1.47 -23.95
C GLU A 165 10.15 -2.00 -22.76
N GLU A 166 11.06 -1.19 -22.20
CA GLU A 166 11.93 -1.57 -21.08
C GLU A 166 11.36 -1.17 -19.72
N THR A 167 10.26 -0.42 -19.70
CA THR A 167 9.67 0.16 -18.49
C THR A 167 9.38 -0.90 -17.42
N ASP A 168 8.84 -2.05 -17.81
CA ASP A 168 8.53 -3.12 -16.86
C ASP A 168 9.78 -3.70 -16.21
N ARG A 169 10.88 -3.82 -16.96
CA ARG A 169 12.15 -4.33 -16.44
C ARG A 169 12.78 -3.34 -15.46
N VAL A 170 12.77 -2.05 -15.80
CA VAL A 170 13.35 -1.00 -14.95
C VAL A 170 12.56 -0.85 -13.65
N THR A 171 11.23 -0.93 -13.73
CA THR A 171 10.33 -0.71 -12.59
C THR A 171 10.01 -1.96 -11.78
N ALA A 172 10.54 -3.13 -12.15
CA ALA A 172 10.22 -4.42 -11.53
C ALA A 172 10.49 -4.44 -10.01
N MET A 173 11.55 -3.76 -9.57
CA MET A 173 12.00 -3.73 -8.17
C MET A 173 11.52 -2.49 -7.40
N PHE A 174 10.71 -1.64 -8.03
CA PHE A 174 10.29 -0.36 -7.48
C PHE A 174 9.05 -0.49 -6.60
N ASP A 175 9.04 0.29 -5.53
CA ASP A 175 7.84 0.53 -4.73
C ASP A 175 6.75 1.25 -5.56
N ASN A 176 5.48 1.19 -5.13
CA ASN A 176 4.41 1.92 -5.80
C ASN A 176 4.66 3.44 -5.88
N GLU A 177 5.20 4.09 -4.83
CA GLU A 177 5.51 5.53 -4.89
C GLU A 177 6.66 5.83 -5.86
N GLU A 178 7.66 4.94 -5.95
CA GLU A 178 8.77 5.07 -6.92
C GLU A 178 8.29 4.89 -8.35
N ARG A 179 7.33 3.98 -8.58
CA ARG A 179 6.71 3.77 -9.90
C ARG A 179 5.92 4.98 -10.35
N VAL A 180 5.15 5.60 -9.46
CA VAL A 180 4.44 6.85 -9.76
C VAL A 180 5.44 7.93 -10.17
N MET A 181 6.50 8.13 -9.37
CA MET A 181 7.53 9.12 -9.70
C MET A 181 8.21 8.84 -11.05
N PHE A 182 8.52 7.58 -11.34
CA PHE A 182 9.10 7.17 -12.61
C PHE A 182 8.18 7.51 -13.80
N LEU A 183 6.89 7.20 -13.69
CA LEU A 183 5.90 7.46 -14.73
C LEU A 183 5.70 8.96 -14.95
N GLU A 184 5.63 9.75 -13.88
CA GLU A 184 5.58 11.21 -13.98
C GLU A 184 6.83 11.77 -14.67
N GLY A 185 8.00 11.26 -14.34
CA GLY A 185 9.25 11.62 -15.04
C GLY A 185 9.19 11.31 -16.54
N GLN A 186 8.65 10.15 -16.93
CA GLN A 186 8.45 9.80 -18.34
C GLN A 186 7.45 10.74 -19.03
N ASN A 187 6.33 11.05 -18.38
CA ASN A 187 5.31 11.96 -18.90
C ASN A 187 5.90 13.34 -19.20
N VAL A 188 6.69 13.89 -18.28
CA VAL A 188 7.38 15.19 -18.47
C VAL A 188 8.31 15.16 -19.69
N ILE A 189 9.08 14.09 -19.87
CA ILE A 189 9.99 13.96 -21.01
C ILE A 189 9.22 13.79 -22.33
N LEU A 190 8.12 13.04 -22.32
CA LEU A 190 7.25 12.89 -23.49
C LEU A 190 6.59 14.22 -23.86
N ASP A 191 6.11 14.98 -22.88
CA ASP A 191 5.52 16.29 -23.09
C ASP A 191 6.54 17.31 -23.57
N LEU A 192 7.78 17.27 -23.05
CA LEU A 192 8.86 18.09 -23.58
C LEU A 192 9.20 17.73 -25.03
N LYS A 193 9.22 16.44 -25.39
CA LYS A 193 9.43 16.00 -26.79
C LYS A 193 8.28 16.44 -27.71
N ARG A 194 7.02 16.31 -27.25
CA ARG A 194 5.82 16.80 -27.96
C ARG A 194 5.89 18.31 -28.14
N TRP A 195 6.31 19.03 -27.11
CA TRP A 195 6.56 20.46 -27.19
C TRP A 195 7.77 20.77 -28.06
N HIS A 196 8.80 19.95 -28.19
CA HIS A 196 9.92 20.29 -29.07
C HIS A 196 9.56 20.10 -30.56
N ASP A 197 8.68 19.14 -30.87
CA ASP A 197 8.23 18.86 -32.23
C ASP A 197 7.36 20.01 -32.79
N LYS A 198 7.93 20.75 -33.75
CA LYS A 198 7.25 21.86 -34.46
C LYS A 198 5.96 21.41 -35.14
N THR A 199 5.85 20.15 -35.53
CA THR A 199 4.68 19.59 -36.22
C THR A 199 3.50 19.36 -35.28
N ARG A 200 3.78 19.16 -33.98
CA ARG A 200 2.79 18.79 -32.97
C ARG A 200 2.39 19.95 -32.05
N ARG A 201 3.31 20.86 -31.74
CA ARG A 201 3.08 21.99 -30.81
C ARG A 201 1.83 22.84 -31.08
N ASN A 202 1.54 23.11 -32.35
CA ASN A 202 0.47 24.02 -32.74
C ASN A 202 -0.81 23.30 -33.17
N LYS A 203 -0.86 21.96 -33.03
CA LYS A 203 -2.03 21.16 -33.38
C LYS A 203 -2.86 20.92 -32.12
N ILE A 204 -4.11 21.36 -32.16
CA ILE A 204 -5.08 21.08 -31.11
C ILE A 204 -5.62 19.67 -31.36
N TYR A 205 -5.33 18.76 -30.44
CA TYR A 205 -5.87 17.41 -30.46
C TYR A 205 -7.18 17.38 -29.67
N THR A 206 -8.10 16.51 -30.08
CA THR A 206 -9.27 16.19 -29.27
C THR A 206 -8.81 15.54 -27.96
N ALA A 207 -9.35 15.98 -26.82
CA ALA A 207 -8.98 15.43 -25.52
C ALA A 207 -9.20 13.91 -25.48
N ASP A 208 -8.29 13.18 -24.82
CA ASP A 208 -8.33 11.72 -24.73
C ASP A 208 -9.66 11.22 -24.15
N LEU A 209 -10.26 11.97 -23.21
CA LEU A 209 -11.58 11.67 -22.66
C LEU A 209 -12.69 11.63 -23.73
N VAL A 210 -12.66 12.54 -24.70
CA VAL A 210 -13.65 12.61 -25.78
C VAL A 210 -13.42 11.49 -26.79
N VAL A 211 -12.16 11.20 -27.12
CA VAL A 211 -11.79 10.07 -28.00
C VAL A 211 -12.25 8.76 -27.37
N ASN A 212 -11.97 8.55 -26.08
CA ASN A 212 -12.36 7.35 -25.35
C ASN A 212 -13.88 7.23 -25.19
N HIS A 213 -14.59 8.34 -24.92
CA HIS A 213 -16.06 8.32 -24.85
C HIS A 213 -16.68 7.92 -26.20
N ARG A 214 -16.17 8.46 -27.31
CA ARG A 214 -16.60 8.08 -28.66
C ARG A 214 -16.31 6.61 -28.96
N LYS A 215 -15.12 6.12 -28.57
CA LYS A 215 -14.74 4.72 -28.71
C LYS A 215 -15.68 3.78 -27.95
N ARG A 216 -15.98 4.08 -26.67
CA ARG A 216 -16.95 3.30 -25.88
C ARG A 216 -18.35 3.29 -26.49
N LYS A 217 -18.82 4.43 -27.01
CA LYS A 217 -20.10 4.50 -27.74
C LYS A 217 -20.09 3.66 -29.01
N TRP A 218 -18.99 3.67 -29.76
CA TRP A 218 -18.84 2.84 -30.95
C TRP A 218 -18.81 1.34 -30.61
N GLU A 219 -18.08 0.95 -29.57
CA GLU A 219 -18.05 -0.44 -29.09
C GLU A 219 -19.44 -0.91 -28.61
N ALA A 220 -20.18 -0.06 -27.90
CA ALA A 220 -21.55 -0.35 -27.49
C ALA A 220 -22.48 -0.53 -28.70
N ASN A 221 -22.43 0.38 -29.67
CA ASN A 221 -23.26 0.29 -30.88
C ASN A 221 -22.91 -0.94 -31.73
N CYS A 222 -21.62 -1.27 -31.91
CA CYS A 222 -21.22 -2.50 -32.63
C CYS A 222 -21.68 -3.77 -31.90
N SER A 223 -21.72 -3.76 -30.56
CA SER A 223 -22.22 -4.88 -29.76
C SER A 223 -23.74 -5.05 -29.92
N GLU A 224 -24.48 -3.93 -29.95
CA GLU A 224 -25.92 -3.92 -30.22
C GLU A 224 -26.24 -4.39 -31.65
N ASP A 225 -25.47 -3.97 -32.65
CA ASP A 225 -25.64 -4.41 -34.03
C ASP A 225 -25.32 -5.90 -34.20
N CYS A 226 -24.32 -6.44 -33.50
CA CYS A 226 -23.98 -7.87 -33.52
C CYS A 226 -25.08 -8.73 -32.86
N ASN A 227 -25.67 -8.24 -31.75
CA ASN A 227 -26.81 -8.90 -31.10
C ASN A 227 -28.06 -8.85 -31.99
N ARG A 228 -28.29 -7.73 -32.67
CA ARG A 228 -29.44 -7.55 -33.58
C ARG A 228 -29.28 -8.36 -34.88
N THR A 229 -28.06 -8.62 -35.35
CA THR A 229 -27.82 -9.58 -36.46
C THR A 229 -27.95 -11.03 -36.01
N SER A 230 -27.60 -11.36 -34.76
CA SER A 230 -27.76 -12.72 -34.22
C SER A 230 -29.25 -13.07 -34.03
N GLU A 231 -30.05 -12.14 -33.49
CA GLU A 231 -31.51 -12.30 -33.37
C GLU A 231 -32.23 -12.40 -34.74
N LYS A 232 -31.70 -11.77 -35.79
CA LYS A 232 -32.25 -11.87 -37.15
C LYS A 232 -31.97 -13.22 -37.82
N ILE A 233 -30.79 -13.81 -37.57
CA ILE A 233 -30.45 -15.14 -38.09
C ILE A 233 -31.30 -16.23 -37.40
N ASP A 234 -31.59 -16.07 -36.11
CA ASP A 234 -32.44 -17.00 -35.35
C ASP A 234 -33.93 -16.88 -35.71
N THR A 235 -34.39 -15.71 -36.17
CA THR A 235 -35.79 -15.51 -36.59
C THR A 235 -36.07 -15.89 -38.05
N GLU A 236 -35.07 -15.85 -38.94
CA GLU A 236 -35.23 -16.29 -40.34
C GLU A 236 -35.22 -17.82 -40.52
N HIS A 237 -34.69 -18.58 -39.56
CA HIS A 237 -34.73 -20.06 -39.59
C HIS A 237 -36.02 -20.69 -39.04
N ILE A 238 -36.98 -19.89 -38.52
CA ILE A 238 -38.25 -20.40 -37.96
C ILE A 238 -39.41 -20.35 -38.99
N PHE A 239 -39.23 -19.73 -40.16
CA PHE A 239 -40.30 -19.50 -41.14
C PHE A 239 -40.21 -20.34 -42.44
N ASN A 240 -39.72 -21.58 -42.39
CA ASN A 240 -39.76 -22.49 -43.54
C ASN A 240 -40.00 -23.97 -43.15
N ILE A 241 -41.09 -24.23 -42.42
CA ILE A 241 -41.73 -25.57 -42.37
C ILE A 241 -43.25 -25.38 -42.36
N SER A 242 -43.85 -25.23 -43.54
CA SER A 242 -45.21 -25.67 -43.88
C SER A 242 -45.56 -25.27 -45.32
N GLY A 243 -45.48 -26.25 -46.21
CA GLY A 243 -45.83 -26.18 -47.63
C GLY A 243 -45.53 -27.52 -48.28
#